data_AF-A0A434S4Q0-F1
#
_entry.id   AF-A0A434S4Q0-F1
#
_cell.length_a   1.000
_cell.length_b   1.000
_cell.length_c   1.000
_cell.angle_alpha   90.00
_cell.angle_beta   90.00
_cell.angle_gamma   90.00
#
_symmetry.space_group_name_H-M   'P 1'
#
loop_
_entity.id
_entity.type
_entity.pdbx_description
1 polymer ?
#
loop_
_entity_poly.entity_id
_entity_poly.type
_entity_poly.pdbx_seq_one_letter_code
_entity_poly.pdbx_strand_id
1 'polypeptide(L)'
;MGYATLGVAGGVVARFLPGSESCLVCLHEHWNDAKHIPKPRVDDAGIVVPTGCNGPTFTGGGFDLQEVALEIVRSVVGILSEGKYDTGAWPIAILELKNESGGRILPYWEGYGCSPHQKCCGAK
;
A
#
# COMPACT_ATOMS: atom_id res chain seq x y z
N MET A 1 -7.76 2.17 1.59
CA MET A 1 -7.36 1.31 0.45
C MET A 1 -6.24 0.41 0.92
N GLY A 2 -6.24 -0.86 0.50
CA GLY A 2 -5.08 -1.73 0.65
C GLY A 2 -4.85 -2.52 -0.64
N TYR A 3 -3.60 -2.66 -1.05
CA TYR A 3 -3.22 -3.34 -2.28
C TYR A 3 -1.87 -4.04 -2.09
N ALA A 4 -1.82 -5.33 -2.42
CA ALA A 4 -0.57 -6.09 -2.49
C ALA A 4 -0.13 -6.22 -3.95
N THR A 5 1.17 -6.12 -4.20
CA THR A 5 1.72 -6.17 -5.56
C THR A 5 1.91 -7.60 -6.05
N LEU A 6 2.06 -7.76 -7.37
CA LEU A 6 2.35 -9.07 -7.98
C LEU A 6 3.63 -9.66 -7.40
N GLY A 7 3.62 -10.99 -7.20
CA GLY A 7 4.70 -11.73 -6.54
C GLY A 7 4.90 -11.38 -5.05
N VAL A 8 3.98 -10.61 -4.47
CA VAL A 8 4.00 -10.09 -3.08
C VAL A 8 5.36 -9.50 -2.73
N ALA A 9 5.93 -8.76 -3.66
CA ALA A 9 7.19 -8.05 -3.45
C ALA A 9 7.02 -6.82 -2.53
N GLY A 10 5.77 -6.38 -2.35
CA GLY A 10 5.39 -5.30 -1.47
C GLY A 10 3.88 -5.07 -1.42
N GLY A 11 3.51 -3.90 -0.92
CA GLY A 11 2.12 -3.48 -0.83
C GLY A 11 1.98 -2.03 -0.41
N VAL A 12 0.74 -1.54 -0.40
CA VAL A 12 0.39 -0.20 0.05
C VAL A 12 -0.89 -0.25 0.86
N VAL A 13 -0.92 0.50 1.96
CA VAL A 13 -2.12 0.86 2.70
C VAL A 13 -2.25 2.37 2.72
N ALA A 14 -3.36 2.88 2.19
CA ALA A 14 -3.61 4.32 2.08
C ALA A 14 -4.92 4.70 2.79
N ARG A 15 -4.85 5.75 3.59
CA ARG A 15 -5.93 6.31 4.41
C ARG A 15 -6.31 7.69 3.89
N PHE A 16 -7.51 7.80 3.35
CA PHE A 16 -8.10 9.07 2.93
C PHE A 16 -9.28 9.36 3.83
N LEU A 17 -9.07 10.20 4.84
CA LEU A 17 -10.10 10.58 5.81
C LEU A 17 -11.00 11.69 5.25
N PRO A 18 -12.26 11.79 5.70
CA PRO A 18 -13.10 12.95 5.41
C PRO A 18 -12.38 14.25 5.78
N GLY A 19 -12.36 15.22 4.87
CA GLY A 19 -11.65 16.49 5.05
C GLY A 19 -10.14 16.44 4.80
N SER A 20 -9.56 15.28 4.46
CA SER A 20 -8.19 15.22 3.95
C SER A 20 -8.11 15.96 2.61
N GLU A 21 -7.07 16.77 2.44
CA GLU A 21 -6.76 17.42 1.15
C GLU A 21 -6.17 16.42 0.14
N SER A 22 -5.84 15.21 0.59
CA SER A 22 -5.25 14.13 -0.21
C SER A 22 -6.29 13.07 -0.57
N CYS A 23 -6.21 12.54 -1.80
CA CYS A 23 -7.10 11.51 -2.27
C CYS A 23 -6.34 10.46 -3.11
N LEU A 24 -7.08 9.44 -3.58
CA LEU A 24 -6.51 8.39 -4.40
C LEU A 24 -5.84 8.91 -5.68
N VAL A 25 -6.38 9.97 -6.30
CA VAL A 25 -5.80 10.59 -7.49
C VAL A 25 -4.48 11.28 -7.14
N CYS A 26 -4.39 11.99 -6.01
CA CYS A 26 -3.12 12.58 -5.57
C CYS A 26 -2.04 11.51 -5.42
N LEU A 27 -2.34 10.39 -4.76
CA LEU A 27 -1.41 9.27 -4.60
C LEU A 27 -0.96 8.72 -5.97
N HIS A 28 -1.89 8.53 -6.90
CA HIS A 28 -1.57 8.03 -8.23
C HIS A 28 -0.66 9.01 -9.00
N GLU A 29 -0.94 10.30 -8.93
CA GLU A 29 -0.11 11.31 -9.58
C GLU A 29 1.29 11.41 -8.94
N HIS A 30 1.41 11.31 -7.61
CA HIS A 30 2.71 11.22 -6.94
C HIS A 30 3.51 9.99 -7.38
N TRP A 31 2.85 8.86 -7.58
CA TRP A 31 3.47 7.67 -8.16
C TRP A 31 3.89 7.86 -9.61
N ASN A 32 3.14 8.62 -10.41
CA ASN A 32 3.49 8.91 -11.81
C ASN A 32 4.68 9.86 -11.92
N ASP A 33 4.76 10.85 -11.03
CA ASP A 33 5.87 11.80 -10.98
C ASP A 33 7.14 11.15 -10.38
N ALA A 34 6.98 10.07 -9.58
CA ALA A 34 8.05 9.26 -8.97
C ALA A 34 9.05 10.05 -8.10
N LYS A 35 8.60 11.13 -7.46
CA LYS A 35 9.46 12.04 -6.68
C LYS A 35 9.39 11.86 -5.17
N HIS A 36 8.19 11.65 -4.63
CA HIS A 36 7.94 11.78 -3.19
C HIS A 36 7.42 10.51 -2.53
N ILE A 37 6.58 9.76 -3.24
CA ILE A 37 6.00 8.50 -2.77
C ILE A 37 6.41 7.44 -3.80
N PRO A 38 7.19 6.42 -3.43
CA PRO A 38 7.56 5.37 -4.37
C PRO A 38 6.35 4.50 -4.71
N LYS A 39 6.34 3.89 -5.90
CA LYS A 39 5.38 2.82 -6.19
C LYS A 39 5.78 1.59 -5.35
N PRO A 40 4.81 0.84 -4.79
CA PRO A 40 5.14 -0.40 -4.12
C PRO A 40 5.80 -1.37 -5.11
N ARG A 41 6.84 -2.07 -4.67
CA ARG A 41 7.63 -2.95 -5.51
C ARG A 41 6.78 -4.05 -6.13
N VAL A 42 6.95 -4.32 -7.42
CA VAL A 42 6.32 -5.45 -8.13
C VAL A 42 7.39 -6.48 -8.47
N ASP A 43 7.06 -7.76 -8.41
CA ASP A 43 7.90 -8.83 -8.96
C ASP A 43 7.19 -9.54 -10.10
N ASP A 44 7.59 -9.19 -11.33
CA ASP A 44 7.05 -9.71 -12.58
C ASP A 44 7.54 -11.14 -12.90
N ALA A 45 8.54 -11.66 -12.17
CA ALA A 45 9.02 -13.04 -12.31
C ALA A 45 8.17 -14.06 -11.54
N GLY A 46 7.19 -13.60 -10.75
CA GLY A 46 6.23 -14.46 -10.06
C GLY A 46 5.39 -15.27 -11.06
N ILE A 47 5.37 -16.60 -10.90
CA ILE A 47 4.57 -17.49 -11.74
C ILE A 47 3.09 -17.12 -11.60
N VAL A 48 2.51 -16.54 -12.65
CA VAL A 48 1.05 -16.36 -12.79
C VAL A 48 0.46 -17.73 -13.12
N VAL A 49 0.05 -18.50 -12.11
CA VAL A 49 -0.69 -19.75 -12.32
C VAL A 49 -2.05 -19.46 -12.99
N PRO A 50 -2.51 -20.30 -13.94
CA PRO A 50 -3.67 -19.99 -14.78
C PRO A 50 -4.97 -19.80 -13.99
N THR A 51 -5.81 -18.89 -14.49
CA THR A 51 -7.05 -18.38 -13.88
C THR A 51 -8.10 -19.47 -13.72
N GLY A 52 -8.31 -19.95 -12.48
CA GLY A 52 -9.43 -20.82 -12.09
C GLY A 52 -10.38 -20.12 -11.11
N CYS A 53 -11.58 -20.69 -10.92
CA CYS A 53 -12.79 -20.14 -10.24
C CYS A 53 -12.63 -19.59 -8.79
N ASN A 54 -11.42 -19.47 -8.26
CA ASN A 54 -11.08 -18.88 -6.95
C ASN A 54 -9.91 -17.87 -7.01
N GLY A 55 -9.74 -17.15 -8.13
CA GLY A 55 -8.81 -16.01 -8.25
C GLY A 55 -7.32 -16.37 -8.12
N PRO A 56 -6.40 -15.52 -8.61
CA PRO A 56 -4.98 -15.86 -8.65
C PRO A 56 -4.40 -16.00 -7.22
N THR A 57 -4.10 -17.23 -6.79
CA THR A 57 -3.23 -17.45 -5.62
C THR A 57 -1.79 -17.31 -6.10
N PHE A 58 -1.34 -16.07 -6.16
CA PHE A 58 0.05 -15.69 -6.37
C PHE A 58 0.99 -16.39 -5.36
N THR A 59 2.26 -16.56 -5.73
CA THR A 59 3.33 -16.90 -4.78
C THR A 59 3.36 -15.81 -3.70
N GLY A 60 2.96 -16.14 -2.47
CA GLY A 60 2.82 -15.19 -1.35
C GLY A 60 1.40 -15.07 -0.76
N GLY A 61 0.44 -15.88 -1.21
CA GLY A 61 -0.82 -16.08 -0.48
C GLY A 61 -0.53 -16.71 0.89
N GLY A 62 -0.81 -16.00 1.99
CA GLY A 62 -0.47 -16.44 3.34
C GLY A 62 0.05 -15.30 4.20
N PHE A 63 1.15 -15.52 4.93
CA PHE A 63 1.73 -14.57 5.88
C PHE A 63 2.14 -13.24 5.22
N ASP A 64 2.67 -13.26 3.99
CA ASP A 64 3.10 -12.03 3.31
C ASP A 64 1.90 -11.12 2.97
N LEU A 65 0.78 -11.70 2.52
CA LEU A 65 -0.46 -10.94 2.32
C LEU A 65 -1.08 -10.48 3.66
N GLN A 66 -0.91 -11.26 4.73
CA GLN A 66 -1.42 -10.91 6.05
C GLN A 66 -0.78 -9.63 6.58
N GLU A 67 0.45 -9.29 6.21
CA GLU A 67 1.07 -8.01 6.57
C GLU A 67 0.20 -6.82 6.11
N VAL A 68 -0.19 -6.82 4.83
CA VAL A 68 -1.07 -5.78 4.25
C VAL A 68 -2.45 -5.82 4.90
N ALA A 69 -3.02 -7.01 5.08
CA ALA A 69 -4.34 -7.16 5.68
C ALA A 69 -4.37 -6.64 7.13
N LEU A 70 -3.35 -6.95 7.92
CA LEU A 70 -3.25 -6.49 9.31
C LEU A 70 -3.03 -4.99 9.38
N GLU A 71 -2.28 -4.39 8.46
CA GLU A 71 -2.12 -2.93 8.43
C GLU A 71 -3.44 -2.21 8.05
N ILE A 72 -4.25 -2.80 7.17
CA ILE A 72 -5.62 -2.32 6.93
C ILE A 72 -6.45 -2.40 8.22
N VAL A 73 -6.37 -3.53 8.95
CA VAL A 73 -7.11 -3.70 10.21
C VAL A 73 -6.67 -2.66 11.25
N ARG A 74 -5.37 -2.45 11.44
CA ARG A 74 -4.83 -1.42 12.34
C ARG A 74 -5.33 -0.02 11.97
N SER A 75 -5.31 0.29 10.67
CA SER A 75 -5.85 1.55 10.15
C SER A 75 -7.33 1.72 10.47
N VAL A 76 -8.16 0.72 10.20
CA VAL A 76 -9.61 0.76 10.44
C VAL A 76 -9.93 0.85 11.93
N VAL A 77 -9.28 0.02 12.75
CA VAL A 77 -9.46 0.02 14.21
C VAL A 77 -9.15 1.40 14.75
N GLY A 78 -8.01 1.99 14.43
CA GLY A 78 -7.67 3.29 15.00
C GLY A 78 -8.57 4.43 14.50
N ILE A 79 -9.04 4.39 13.26
CA ILE A 79 -10.03 5.36 12.75
C ILE A 79 -11.36 5.25 13.52
N LEU A 80 -11.86 4.04 13.73
CA LEU A 80 -13.16 3.80 14.36
C LEU A 80 -13.12 3.83 15.89
N SER A 81 -11.94 3.75 16.49
CA SER A 81 -11.77 3.69 17.95
C SER A 81 -11.81 5.06 18.65
N GLU A 82 -12.02 6.15 17.91
CA GLU A 82 -12.07 7.53 18.43
C GLU A 82 -10.81 7.90 19.25
N GLY A 83 -9.62 7.52 18.73
CA GLY A 83 -8.34 7.86 19.35
C GLY A 83 -7.87 6.89 20.44
N LYS A 84 -8.57 5.76 20.67
CA LYS A 84 -8.13 4.72 21.62
C LYS A 84 -7.03 3.80 21.07
N TYR A 85 -6.78 3.86 19.76
CA TYR A 85 -5.69 3.16 19.09
C TYR A 85 -4.99 4.12 18.13
N ASP A 86 -3.67 4.22 18.26
CA ASP A 86 -2.86 5.07 17.39
C ASP A 86 -2.75 4.46 15.99
N THR A 87 -3.22 5.20 14.99
CA THR A 87 -3.12 4.81 13.59
C THR A 87 -1.81 5.21 12.94
N GLY A 88 -0.95 5.98 13.62
CA GLY A 88 0.21 6.64 13.04
C GLY A 88 -0.16 7.88 12.21
N ALA A 89 0.81 8.76 12.03
CA ALA A 89 0.65 10.06 11.35
C ALA A 89 0.73 9.99 9.80
N TRP A 90 1.06 8.83 9.23
CA TRP A 90 1.31 8.67 7.79
C TRP A 90 0.03 8.29 7.01
N PRO A 91 -0.52 9.14 6.12
CA PRO A 91 -1.69 8.73 5.33
C PRO A 91 -1.38 7.54 4.40
N ILE A 92 -0.13 7.34 4.00
CA ILE A 92 0.30 6.26 3.11
C ILE A 92 1.35 5.40 3.82
N ALA A 93 1.19 4.08 3.79
CA ALA A 93 2.19 3.12 4.26
C ALA A 93 2.56 2.20 3.10
N ILE A 94 3.85 2.04 2.83
CA ILE A 94 4.37 1.15 1.79
C ILE A 94 5.14 0.03 2.45
N LEU A 95 4.82 -1.20 2.05
CA LEU A 95 5.49 -2.42 2.45
C LEU A 95 6.48 -2.84 1.38
N GLU A 96 7.69 -3.18 1.81
CA GLU A 96 8.66 -3.93 1.03
C GLU A 96 8.94 -5.29 1.68
N LEU A 97 8.95 -6.33 0.84
CA LEU A 97 9.27 -7.71 1.22
C LEU A 97 10.48 -8.27 0.48
N LYS A 98 11.01 -7.51 -0.50
CA LYS A 98 12.20 -7.85 -1.28
C LYS A 98 13.13 -6.66 -1.44
N ASN A 99 14.43 -6.90 -1.28
CA ASN A 99 15.49 -5.92 -1.56
C ASN A 99 15.70 -5.74 -3.08
N GLU A 100 16.51 -4.75 -3.48
CA GLU A 100 16.85 -4.44 -4.88
C GLU A 100 17.24 -5.66 -5.74
N SER A 101 17.99 -6.62 -5.19
CA SER A 101 18.38 -7.85 -5.89
C SER A 101 17.30 -8.93 -5.98
N GLY A 102 16.10 -8.68 -5.45
CA GLY A 102 14.97 -9.62 -5.44
C GLY A 102 15.00 -10.63 -4.29
N GLY A 103 16.00 -10.54 -3.40
CA GLY A 103 16.09 -11.35 -2.20
C GLY A 103 15.05 -10.96 -1.17
N ARG A 104 14.47 -11.95 -0.48
CA ARG A 104 13.54 -11.71 0.63
C ARG A 104 14.21 -10.89 1.74
N ILE A 105 13.47 -9.93 2.28
CA ILE A 105 13.82 -9.19 3.50
C ILE A 105 12.74 -9.38 4.57
N LEU A 106 13.02 -8.90 5.79
CA LEU A 106 11.95 -8.73 6.78
C LEU A 106 10.93 -7.70 6.26
N PRO A 107 9.64 -7.82 6.62
CA PRO A 107 8.66 -6.78 6.31
C PRO A 107 9.16 -5.42 6.75
N TYR A 108 9.40 -4.54 5.77
CA TYR A 108 9.83 -3.18 6.00
C TYR A 108 8.69 -2.25 5.60
N TRP A 109 8.22 -1.47 6.57
CA TRP A 109 7.13 -0.51 6.40
C TRP A 109 7.69 0.90 6.47
N GLU A 110 7.36 1.71 5.47
CA GLU A 110 7.68 3.14 5.45
C GLU A 110 6.43 3.98 5.28
N GLY A 111 6.30 5.00 6.13
CA GLY A 111 5.18 5.93 6.14
C GLY A 111 5.48 7.19 5.34
N TYR A 112 4.55 7.59 4.48
CA TYR A 112 4.64 8.78 3.66
C TYR A 112 3.48 9.73 3.91
N GLY A 113 3.79 11.03 3.88
CA GLY A 113 2.80 12.07 3.66
C GLY A 113 2.23 11.98 2.24
N CYS A 114 1.04 12.52 2.04
CA CYS A 114 0.47 12.69 0.70
C CYS A 114 -0.10 14.10 0.61
N SER A 115 0.69 15.05 0.11
CA SER A 115 0.16 16.39 -0.16
C SER A 115 -0.79 16.35 -1.38
N PRO A 116 -1.69 17.33 -1.52
CA PRO A 116 -2.43 17.52 -2.76
C PRO A 116 -1.48 17.59 -3.96
N HIS A 117 -1.87 16.96 -5.07
CA HIS A 117 -1.10 16.99 -6.31
C HIS A 117 -1.73 17.97 -7.31
N GLN A 118 -0.92 18.76 -8.01
CA GLN A 118 -1.40 19.81 -8.93
C GLN A 118 -2.26 19.26 -10.09
N LYS A 119 -2.03 18.01 -10.49
CA LYS A 119 -2.79 17.31 -11.54
C LYS A 119 -4.07 16.62 -11.02
N CYS A 120 -4.32 16.67 -9.71
CA CYS A 120 -5.51 16.05 -9.12
C CYS A 120 -6.74 16.93 -9.36
N CYS A 121 -7.81 16.34 -9.91
CA CYS A 121 -9.08 17.04 -10.15
C CYS A 121 -9.84 17.44 -8.87
N GLY A 122 -9.45 16.89 -7.72
CA GLY A 122 -10.00 17.21 -6.40
C GLY A 122 -9.09 18.06 -5.51
N ALA A 123 -7.88 18.41 -5.98
CA ALA A 123 -7.02 19.35 -5.27
C ALA A 123 -7.65 20.75 -5.40
N LYS A 124 -8.03 21.34 -4.28
CA LYS A 124 -8.40 22.76 -4.18
C LYS A 124 -7.25 23.53 -3.57
#